data_AF-A0A0W0SXT1-F1
#
_entry.id   AF-A0A0W0SXT1-F1
#
_cell.length_a   1.000
_cell.length_b   1.000
_cell.length_c   1.000
_cell.angle_alpha   90.00
_cell.angle_beta   90.00
_cell.angle_gamma   90.00
#
_symmetry.space_group_name_H-M   'P 1'
#
loop_
_entity.id
_entity.type
_entity.pdbx_description
1 polymer ?
#
loop_
_entity_poly.entity_id
_entity_poly.type
_entity_poly.pdbx_seq_one_letter_code
_entity_poly.pdbx_strand_id
1 'polypeptide(L)'
;MSFQDVYKNQVALLLEVLPVLNDFKCFALKGGTAINLFIHDMPRLSVDIDLTYLPIESRDIFLTNIEAELLKMKQTIEKLGVAVKTVPMKNGSISKLQVYSNNGMIKIEPNFVLRGSVFPCEEKELCDKAQDQFLKYMRVKTLSLADLYGGKICAALDRYHPRDLLDIKLLLENQGLTETVRQAFIVYLASGSRPMHELLEPRITEASQKEFGNTFQNEFSGMTTIPTTHKELKDIRSHLPKRLLNSFTENERIFLIQLKSGNPDWSLLPIDGIENLPGIQWKLQNINKIPEEKRIEQLHKLRRVLDV
;
A
#
# COMPACT_ATOMS: atom_id res chain seq x y z
N MET A 1 -12.77 4.82 -28.26
CA MET A 1 -12.36 5.54 -27.03
C MET A 1 -10.86 5.43 -26.91
N SER A 2 -10.15 6.53 -26.65
CA SER A 2 -8.72 6.44 -26.37
C SER A 2 -8.50 5.70 -25.04
N PHE A 3 -7.30 5.16 -24.82
CA PHE A 3 -6.94 4.55 -23.54
C PHE A 3 -7.14 5.55 -22.39
N GLN A 4 -6.83 6.83 -22.61
CA GLN A 4 -7.01 7.90 -21.63
C GLN A 4 -8.49 8.13 -21.26
N ASP A 5 -9.41 7.99 -22.21
CA ASP A 5 -10.85 8.15 -21.96
C ASP A 5 -11.40 7.03 -21.08
N VAL A 6 -10.95 5.79 -21.28
CA VAL A 6 -11.36 4.65 -20.45
C VAL A 6 -10.95 4.87 -18.99
N TYR A 7 -9.72 5.30 -18.75
CA TYR A 7 -9.25 5.58 -17.38
C TYR A 7 -9.98 6.77 -16.75
N LYS A 8 -10.25 7.84 -17.52
CA LYS A 8 -11.06 8.96 -17.02
C LYS A 8 -12.46 8.51 -16.61
N ASN A 9 -13.11 7.65 -17.38
CA ASN A 9 -14.41 7.09 -17.02
C ASN A 9 -14.35 6.24 -15.75
N GLN A 10 -13.28 5.45 -15.58
CA GLN A 10 -13.07 4.69 -14.34
C GLN A 10 -12.84 5.60 -13.13
N VAL A 11 -12.07 6.69 -13.28
CA VAL A 11 -11.89 7.67 -12.20
C VAL A 11 -13.19 8.39 -11.88
N ALA A 12 -14.00 8.73 -12.87
CA ALA A 12 -15.33 9.32 -12.64
C ALA A 12 -16.22 8.36 -11.81
N LEU A 13 -16.29 7.08 -12.20
CA LEU A 13 -17.00 6.06 -11.42
C LEU A 13 -16.42 5.90 -10.01
N LEU A 14 -15.09 5.92 -9.87
CA LEU A 14 -14.43 5.89 -8.57
C LEU A 14 -14.90 7.03 -7.69
N LEU A 15 -14.93 8.26 -8.19
CA LEU A 15 -15.35 9.45 -7.46
C LEU A 15 -16.85 9.48 -7.16
N GLU A 16 -17.68 8.76 -7.91
CA GLU A 16 -19.09 8.55 -7.57
C GLU A 16 -19.27 7.59 -6.40
N VAL A 17 -18.43 6.55 -6.33
CA VAL A 17 -18.51 5.48 -5.32
C VAL A 17 -17.80 5.86 -4.02
N LEU A 18 -16.67 6.57 -4.10
CA LEU A 18 -15.79 6.85 -2.97
C LEU A 18 -16.48 7.50 -1.75
N PRO A 19 -17.46 8.42 -1.90
CA PRO A 19 -18.19 9.00 -0.77
C PRO A 19 -18.91 7.98 0.10
N VAL A 20 -19.27 6.81 -0.43
CA VAL A 20 -19.90 5.72 0.33
C VAL A 20 -19.01 5.29 1.49
N LEU A 21 -17.67 5.39 1.38
CA LEU A 21 -16.74 5.00 2.43
C LEU A 21 -16.97 5.74 3.76
N ASN A 22 -17.57 6.94 3.73
CA ASN A 22 -17.85 7.72 4.93
C ASN A 22 -18.87 7.04 5.87
N ASP A 23 -19.70 6.14 5.34
CA ASP A 23 -20.63 5.32 6.13
C ASP A 23 -19.95 4.10 6.79
N PHE A 24 -18.73 3.77 6.37
CA PHE A 24 -17.99 2.58 6.79
C PHE A 24 -16.74 2.95 7.59
N LYS A 25 -16.96 3.38 8.83
CA LYS A 25 -15.90 3.86 9.74
C LYS A 25 -14.78 2.85 10.03
N CYS A 26 -15.04 1.56 9.78
CA CYS A 26 -14.07 0.46 9.92
C CYS A 26 -13.02 0.43 8.80
N PHE A 27 -13.18 1.22 7.74
CA PHE A 27 -12.19 1.32 6.65
C PHE A 27 -11.51 2.69 6.61
N ALA A 28 -10.28 2.69 6.08
CA ALA A 28 -9.60 3.87 5.59
C ALA A 28 -9.08 3.61 4.18
N LEU A 29 -9.12 4.65 3.34
CA LEU A 29 -8.55 4.61 1.99
C LEU A 29 -7.02 4.55 2.05
N LYS A 30 -6.44 3.71 1.20
CA LYS A 30 -4.98 3.59 1.04
C LYS A 30 -4.56 3.51 -0.42
N GLY A 31 -3.29 3.18 -0.63
CA GLY A 31 -2.77 2.81 -1.94
C GLY A 31 -2.59 4.00 -2.88
N GLY A 32 -2.60 3.70 -4.18
CA GLY A 32 -2.36 4.69 -5.22
C GLY A 32 -3.42 5.79 -5.26
N THR A 33 -4.68 5.47 -4.95
CA THR A 33 -5.80 6.41 -5.01
C THR A 33 -5.73 7.43 -3.88
N ALA A 34 -5.45 7.01 -2.63
CA ALA A 34 -5.18 7.95 -1.55
C ALA A 34 -4.02 8.90 -1.90
N ILE A 35 -2.89 8.35 -2.36
CA ILE A 35 -1.70 9.16 -2.67
C ILE A 35 -1.97 10.15 -3.82
N ASN A 36 -2.63 9.71 -4.90
CA ASN A 36 -2.77 10.54 -6.09
C ASN A 36 -3.92 11.55 -6.02
N LEU A 37 -4.99 11.25 -5.27
CA LEU A 37 -6.18 12.11 -5.24
C LEU A 37 -6.29 12.93 -3.95
N PHE A 38 -5.58 12.57 -2.88
CA PHE A 38 -5.75 13.18 -1.55
C PHE A 38 -4.43 13.67 -0.92
N ILE A 39 -3.27 13.30 -1.48
CA ILE A 39 -1.95 13.78 -1.02
C ILE A 39 -1.27 14.64 -2.08
N HIS A 40 -1.30 14.19 -3.35
CA HIS A 40 -0.80 14.95 -4.49
C HIS A 40 -1.93 15.49 -5.36
N ASP A 41 -1.59 16.44 -6.22
CA ASP A 41 -2.53 17.06 -7.16
C ASP A 41 -2.68 16.23 -8.45
N MET A 42 -3.10 14.97 -8.31
CA MET A 42 -3.38 14.03 -9.40
C MET A 42 -2.30 14.00 -10.50
N PRO A 43 -1.04 13.62 -10.17
CA PRO A 43 0.06 13.55 -11.13
C PRO A 43 -0.08 12.37 -12.12
N ARG A 44 -0.91 11.39 -11.77
CA ARG A 44 -1.34 10.28 -12.62
C ARG A 44 -2.74 9.80 -12.20
N LEU A 45 -3.41 9.04 -13.06
CA LEU A 45 -4.69 8.43 -12.73
C LEU A 45 -4.50 7.18 -11.83
N SER A 46 -5.51 6.91 -11.00
CA SER A 46 -5.61 5.71 -10.15
C SER A 46 -7.07 5.27 -10.14
N VAL A 47 -7.33 3.97 -10.34
CA VAL A 47 -8.68 3.45 -10.67
C VAL A 47 -9.18 2.36 -9.73
N ASP A 48 -8.39 1.96 -8.75
CA ASP A 48 -8.76 0.96 -7.74
C ASP A 48 -8.96 1.66 -6.37
N ILE A 49 -9.91 1.20 -5.57
CA ILE A 49 -10.14 1.64 -4.20
C ILE A 49 -9.52 0.59 -3.27
N ASP A 50 -8.29 0.85 -2.80
CA ASP A 50 -7.63 0.01 -1.81
C ASP A 50 -8.05 0.43 -0.40
N LEU A 51 -8.47 -0.52 0.44
CA LEU A 51 -8.91 -0.25 1.80
C LEU A 51 -8.04 -0.96 2.85
N THR A 52 -7.85 -0.31 3.99
CA THR A 52 -7.38 -0.95 5.21
C THR A 52 -8.53 -1.09 6.19
N TYR A 53 -8.73 -2.30 6.71
CA TYR A 53 -9.63 -2.55 7.83
C TYR A 53 -8.96 -2.13 9.15
N LEU A 54 -9.59 -1.21 9.89
CA LEU A 54 -9.01 -0.54 11.04
C LEU A 54 -9.14 -1.31 12.36
N PRO A 55 -10.29 -1.96 12.67
CA PRO A 55 -10.41 -2.68 13.94
C PRO A 55 -9.36 -3.79 14.09
N ILE A 56 -8.70 -3.82 15.24
CA ILE A 56 -7.75 -4.86 15.63
C ILE A 56 -8.52 -5.92 16.41
N GLU A 57 -8.78 -7.04 15.75
CA GLU A 57 -9.54 -8.17 16.31
C GLU A 57 -8.98 -9.51 15.83
N SER A 58 -9.41 -10.58 16.49
CA SER A 58 -9.01 -11.95 16.14
C SER A 58 -9.37 -12.26 14.68
N ARG A 59 -8.66 -13.21 14.08
CA ARG A 59 -8.85 -13.54 12.65
C ARG A 59 -10.29 -13.96 12.35
N ASP A 60 -10.90 -14.76 13.22
CA ASP A 60 -12.24 -15.30 12.98
C ASP A 60 -13.31 -14.20 13.06
N ILE A 61 -13.23 -13.34 14.09
CA ILE A 61 -14.13 -12.18 14.24
C ILE A 61 -13.98 -11.24 13.04
N PHE A 62 -12.73 -10.98 12.64
CA PHE A 62 -12.44 -10.14 11.48
C PHE A 62 -13.05 -10.65 10.19
N LEU A 63 -12.92 -11.95 9.90
CA LEU A 63 -13.46 -12.52 8.67
C LEU A 63 -15.00 -12.39 8.62
N THR A 64 -15.68 -12.59 9.76
CA THR A 64 -17.13 -12.36 9.86
C THR A 64 -17.48 -10.89 9.67
N ASN A 65 -16.79 -9.98 10.35
CA ASN A 65 -17.10 -8.56 10.31
C ASN A 65 -16.84 -7.94 8.94
N ILE A 66 -15.68 -8.22 8.33
CA ILE A 66 -15.33 -7.67 7.01
C ILE A 66 -16.30 -8.13 5.93
N GLU A 67 -16.76 -9.39 5.99
CA GLU A 67 -17.73 -9.92 5.03
C GLU A 67 -19.09 -9.21 5.16
N ALA A 68 -19.56 -9.02 6.39
CA ALA A 68 -20.80 -8.26 6.65
C ALA A 68 -20.69 -6.81 6.14
N GLU A 69 -19.57 -6.14 6.39
CA GLU A 69 -19.34 -4.76 5.94
C GLU A 69 -19.24 -4.67 4.41
N LEU A 70 -18.59 -5.63 3.74
CA LEU A 70 -18.52 -5.67 2.27
C LEU A 70 -19.90 -5.92 1.63
N LEU A 71 -20.74 -6.77 2.22
CA LEU A 71 -22.12 -6.98 1.76
C LEU A 71 -22.97 -5.72 1.92
N LYS A 72 -22.86 -5.04 3.06
CA LYS A 72 -23.55 -3.78 3.32
C LYS A 72 -23.05 -2.68 2.37
N MET A 73 -21.75 -2.61 2.12
CA MET A 73 -21.14 -1.67 1.16
C MET A 73 -21.64 -1.94 -0.24
N LYS A 74 -21.67 -3.21 -0.68
CA LYS A 74 -22.28 -3.61 -1.95
C LYS A 74 -23.69 -3.05 -2.09
N GLN A 75 -24.58 -3.33 -1.12
CA GLN A 75 -25.98 -2.89 -1.17
C GLN A 75 -26.09 -1.36 -1.18
N THR A 76 -25.20 -0.66 -0.50
CA THR A 76 -25.18 0.81 -0.45
C THR A 76 -24.76 1.39 -1.81
N ILE A 77 -23.75 0.80 -2.45
CA ILE A 77 -23.30 1.20 -3.78
C ILE A 77 -24.36 0.89 -4.85
N GLU A 78 -25.05 -0.24 -4.76
CA GLU A 78 -26.13 -0.59 -5.71
C GLU A 78 -27.27 0.44 -5.73
N LYS A 79 -27.51 1.15 -4.62
CA LYS A 79 -28.48 2.27 -4.57
C LYS A 79 -28.08 3.47 -5.41
N LEU A 80 -26.82 3.57 -5.84
CA LEU A 80 -26.36 4.59 -6.79
C LEU A 80 -26.73 4.24 -8.24
N GLY A 81 -27.41 3.11 -8.49
CA GLY A 81 -27.82 2.67 -9.82
C GLY A 81 -26.72 1.95 -10.62
N VAL A 82 -25.66 1.51 -9.96
CA VAL A 82 -24.54 0.76 -10.57
C VAL A 82 -24.60 -0.71 -10.18
N ALA A 83 -24.07 -1.60 -11.03
CA ALA A 83 -24.04 -3.03 -10.75
C ALA A 83 -22.80 -3.39 -9.92
N VAL A 84 -22.95 -4.21 -8.88
CA VAL A 84 -21.84 -4.61 -8.00
C VAL A 84 -21.76 -6.13 -7.89
N LYS A 85 -20.57 -6.68 -8.14
CA LYS A 85 -20.29 -8.11 -8.00
C LYS A 85 -19.29 -8.37 -6.88
N THR A 86 -19.53 -9.42 -6.11
CA THR A 86 -18.58 -9.97 -5.14
C THR A 86 -17.65 -10.94 -5.83
N VAL A 87 -16.34 -10.85 -5.54
CA VAL A 87 -15.36 -11.83 -5.99
C VAL A 87 -14.97 -12.70 -4.80
N PRO A 88 -15.18 -14.03 -4.83
CA PRO A 88 -14.88 -14.90 -3.71
C PRO A 88 -13.37 -15.20 -3.60
N MET A 89 -12.93 -15.45 -2.38
CA MET A 89 -11.66 -16.11 -2.04
C MET A 89 -11.77 -17.63 -2.26
N LYS A 90 -10.66 -18.36 -2.13
CA LYS A 90 -10.63 -19.83 -2.27
C LYS A 90 -11.53 -20.55 -1.26
N ASN A 91 -11.72 -19.98 -0.08
CA ASN A 91 -12.59 -20.48 1.00
C ASN A 91 -14.05 -20.00 0.87
N GLY A 92 -14.43 -19.32 -0.21
CA GLY A 92 -15.80 -18.86 -0.47
C GLY A 92 -16.14 -17.47 0.09
N SER A 93 -15.40 -16.96 1.07
CA SER A 93 -15.64 -15.62 1.63
C SER A 93 -15.34 -14.51 0.62
N ILE A 94 -15.96 -13.34 0.76
CA ILE A 94 -15.75 -12.22 -0.17
C ILE A 94 -14.32 -11.70 -0.08
N SER A 95 -13.62 -11.64 -1.22
CA SER A 95 -12.27 -11.07 -1.37
C SER A 95 -12.32 -9.57 -1.67
N LYS A 96 -13.22 -9.17 -2.58
CA LYS A 96 -13.33 -7.80 -3.08
C LYS A 96 -14.67 -7.56 -3.77
N LEU A 97 -14.97 -6.29 -4.03
CA LEU A 97 -16.10 -5.87 -4.86
C LEU A 97 -15.62 -5.37 -6.22
N GLN A 98 -16.42 -5.61 -7.25
CA GLN A 98 -16.27 -5.03 -8.58
C GLN A 98 -17.51 -4.21 -8.89
N VAL A 99 -17.33 -2.91 -9.13
CA VAL A 99 -18.41 -1.98 -9.44
C VAL A 99 -18.37 -1.65 -10.92
N TYR A 100 -19.51 -1.77 -11.59
CA TYR A 100 -19.65 -1.62 -13.03
C TYR A 100 -20.59 -0.47 -13.37
N SER A 101 -20.15 0.36 -14.30
CA SER A 101 -20.99 1.32 -15.02
C SER A 101 -20.97 0.99 -16.51
N ASN A 102 -21.76 1.73 -17.31
CA ASN A 102 -21.73 1.61 -18.76
C ASN A 102 -20.35 1.95 -19.37
N ASN A 103 -19.54 2.72 -18.65
CA ASN A 103 -18.31 3.33 -19.19
C ASN A 103 -17.03 2.83 -18.52
N GLY A 104 -17.11 1.89 -17.57
CA GLY A 104 -15.94 1.37 -16.88
C GLY A 104 -16.25 0.48 -15.69
N MET A 105 -15.19 -0.11 -15.12
CA MET A 105 -15.26 -0.94 -13.93
C MET A 105 -14.14 -0.54 -12.97
N ILE A 106 -14.46 -0.45 -11.68
CA ILE A 106 -13.49 -0.24 -10.60
C ILE A 106 -13.53 -1.40 -9.61
N LYS A 107 -12.46 -1.56 -8.85
CA LYS A 107 -12.39 -2.55 -7.76
C LYS A 107 -12.36 -1.85 -6.40
N ILE A 108 -12.94 -2.51 -5.42
CA ILE A 108 -12.80 -2.17 -3.99
C ILE A 108 -12.13 -3.34 -3.30
N GLU A 109 -10.88 -3.17 -2.89
CA GLU A 109 -9.99 -4.24 -2.42
C GLU A 109 -9.52 -3.96 -0.99
N PRO A 110 -10.10 -4.60 0.03
CA PRO A 110 -9.58 -4.50 1.39
C PRO A 110 -8.37 -5.40 1.60
N ASN A 111 -7.49 -5.01 2.52
CA ASN A 111 -6.34 -5.82 2.92
C ASN A 111 -6.67 -6.78 4.09
N PHE A 112 -6.51 -8.08 3.86
CA PHE A 112 -6.82 -9.13 4.86
C PHE A 112 -5.67 -9.44 5.83
N VAL A 113 -4.48 -8.90 5.58
CA VAL A 113 -3.28 -9.19 6.37
C VAL A 113 -2.84 -7.95 7.15
N LEU A 114 -2.60 -6.86 6.42
CA LEU A 114 -2.17 -5.56 6.96
C LEU A 114 -3.40 -4.77 7.40
N ARG A 115 -3.90 -5.13 8.60
CA ARG A 115 -5.02 -4.52 9.29
C ARG A 115 -4.52 -3.56 10.38
N GLY A 116 -5.36 -2.61 10.77
CA GLY A 116 -4.97 -1.49 11.64
C GLY A 116 -4.13 -0.45 10.89
N SER A 117 -3.72 0.59 11.61
CA SER A 117 -2.81 1.64 11.12
C SER A 117 -1.68 1.85 12.12
N VAL A 118 -0.51 2.26 11.63
CA VAL A 118 0.65 2.55 12.50
C VAL A 118 0.45 3.92 13.16
N PHE A 119 -0.03 4.89 12.39
CA PHE A 119 -0.37 6.22 12.87
C PHE A 119 -1.88 6.46 12.74
N PRO A 120 -2.43 7.48 13.44
CA PRO A 120 -3.85 7.83 13.30
C PRO A 120 -4.23 8.15 11.86
N CYS A 121 -5.41 7.70 11.44
CA CYS A 121 -5.97 8.06 10.14
C CYS A 121 -6.30 9.55 10.06
N GLU A 122 -6.35 10.07 8.84
CA GLU A 122 -6.60 11.49 8.57
C GLU A 122 -7.80 11.65 7.65
N GLU A 123 -8.61 12.68 7.86
CA GLU A 123 -9.60 13.11 6.88
C GLU A 123 -8.91 14.01 5.86
N LYS A 124 -9.03 13.68 4.57
CA LYS A 124 -8.42 14.45 3.47
C LYS A 124 -9.45 14.88 2.45
N GLU A 125 -9.24 16.08 1.92
CA GLU A 125 -10.01 16.61 0.79
C GLU A 125 -9.46 16.09 -0.53
N LEU A 126 -10.36 15.89 -1.49
CA LEU A 126 -9.97 15.63 -2.88
C LEU A 126 -9.10 16.79 -3.40
N CYS A 127 -8.04 16.52 -4.16
CA CYS A 127 -7.16 17.58 -4.67
C CYS A 127 -7.84 18.48 -5.71
N ASP A 128 -7.40 19.73 -5.78
CA ASP A 128 -8.00 20.78 -6.61
C ASP A 128 -8.16 20.36 -8.07
N LYS A 129 -7.13 19.77 -8.67
CA LYS A 129 -7.20 19.33 -10.07
C LYS A 129 -8.26 18.25 -10.30
N ALA A 130 -8.46 17.35 -9.34
CA ALA A 130 -9.52 16.35 -9.45
C ALA A 130 -10.91 16.97 -9.21
N GLN A 131 -11.02 17.97 -8.32
CA GLN A 131 -12.25 18.73 -8.14
C GLN A 131 -12.64 19.46 -9.43
N ASP A 132 -11.71 20.19 -10.04
CA ASP A 132 -11.93 20.94 -11.27
C ASP A 132 -12.25 20.03 -12.46
N GLN A 133 -11.49 18.94 -12.60
CA GLN A 133 -11.63 18.05 -13.76
C GLN A 133 -12.91 17.22 -13.72
N PHE A 134 -13.38 16.80 -12.53
CA PHE A 134 -14.53 15.91 -12.38
C PHE A 134 -15.76 16.59 -11.77
N LEU A 135 -15.65 17.86 -11.36
CA LEU A 135 -16.70 18.64 -10.71
C LEU A 135 -17.26 17.92 -9.46
N LYS A 136 -16.37 17.36 -8.65
CA LYS A 136 -16.70 16.63 -7.41
C LYS A 136 -15.96 17.25 -6.23
N TYR A 137 -16.63 17.32 -5.09
CA TYR A 137 -16.06 17.78 -3.83
C TYR A 137 -16.34 16.72 -2.77
N MET A 138 -15.30 16.25 -2.09
CA MET A 138 -15.46 15.25 -1.03
C MET A 138 -14.31 15.29 -0.04
N ARG A 139 -14.60 14.80 1.16
CA ARG A 139 -13.61 14.36 2.14
C ARG A 139 -13.77 12.87 2.39
N VAL A 140 -12.65 12.19 2.57
CA VAL A 140 -12.61 10.77 2.91
C VAL A 140 -11.54 10.51 3.96
N LYS A 141 -11.78 9.50 4.80
CA LYS A 141 -10.77 8.95 5.69
C LYS A 141 -9.68 8.23 4.90
N THR A 142 -8.44 8.67 5.04
CA THR A 142 -7.26 7.98 4.52
C THR A 142 -6.40 7.46 5.66
N LEU A 143 -5.53 6.50 5.36
CA LEU A 143 -4.36 6.27 6.21
C LEU A 143 -3.51 7.56 6.29
N SER A 144 -2.72 7.68 7.35
CA SER A 144 -1.74 8.76 7.48
C SER A 144 -0.77 8.77 6.31
N LEU A 145 -0.15 9.92 6.04
CA LEU A 145 0.89 10.01 5.01
C LEU A 145 2.02 9.00 5.24
N ALA A 146 2.43 8.83 6.50
CA ALA A 146 3.45 7.87 6.90
C ALA A 146 3.04 6.43 6.54
N ASP A 147 1.81 6.00 6.86
CA ASP A 147 1.31 4.67 6.54
C ASP A 147 1.16 4.43 5.04
N LEU A 148 0.63 5.42 4.30
CA LEU A 148 0.50 5.36 2.85
C LEU A 148 1.86 5.10 2.19
N TYR A 149 2.89 5.83 2.63
CA TYR A 149 4.23 5.69 2.09
C TYR A 149 5.00 4.48 2.63
N GLY A 150 4.80 4.07 3.88
CA GLY A 150 5.36 2.83 4.40
C GLY A 150 4.94 1.63 3.55
N GLY A 151 3.64 1.53 3.25
CA GLY A 151 3.11 0.51 2.35
C GLY A 151 3.56 0.68 0.89
N LYS A 152 3.62 1.92 0.38
CA LYS A 152 4.06 2.22 -0.99
C LYS A 152 5.52 1.86 -1.22
N ILE A 153 6.41 2.12 -0.26
CA ILE A 153 7.83 1.76 -0.32
C ILE A 153 7.97 0.23 -0.39
N CYS A 154 7.24 -0.52 0.46
CA CYS A 154 7.24 -1.99 0.38
C CYS A 154 6.79 -2.48 -1.01
N ALA A 155 5.71 -1.93 -1.57
CA ALA A 155 5.26 -2.29 -2.91
C ALA A 155 6.29 -1.94 -3.99
N ALA A 156 6.92 -0.76 -3.90
CA ALA A 156 7.95 -0.34 -4.83
C ALA A 156 9.16 -1.28 -4.81
N LEU A 157 9.65 -1.67 -3.64
CA LEU A 157 10.77 -2.62 -3.48
C LEU A 157 10.42 -4.03 -3.93
N ASP A 158 9.14 -4.42 -3.83
CA ASP A 158 8.70 -5.77 -4.17
C ASP A 158 8.66 -6.00 -5.69
N ARG A 159 8.04 -5.07 -6.43
CA ARG A 159 7.75 -5.24 -7.87
C ARG A 159 8.36 -4.19 -8.79
N TYR A 160 8.91 -3.10 -8.27
CA TYR A 160 9.50 -2.01 -9.05
C TYR A 160 8.61 -1.46 -10.18
N HIS A 161 7.30 -1.43 -9.97
CA HIS A 161 6.39 -0.89 -10.97
C HIS A 161 6.63 0.63 -11.15
N PRO A 162 6.69 1.15 -12.40
CA PRO A 162 6.86 2.57 -12.68
C PRO A 162 5.94 3.54 -11.90
N ARG A 163 4.66 3.16 -11.68
CA ARG A 163 3.70 3.96 -10.89
C ARG A 163 4.12 4.11 -9.44
N ASP A 164 4.62 3.04 -8.82
CA ASP A 164 5.08 3.11 -7.44
C ASP A 164 6.37 3.94 -7.34
N LEU A 165 7.28 3.78 -8.31
CA LEU A 165 8.52 4.58 -8.36
C LEU A 165 8.25 6.06 -8.60
N LEU A 166 7.22 6.42 -9.39
CA LEU A 166 6.78 7.82 -9.51
C LEU A 166 6.27 8.34 -8.17
N ASP A 167 5.40 7.59 -7.48
CA ASP A 167 4.87 8.01 -6.19
C ASP A 167 6.01 8.22 -5.16
N ILE A 168 7.07 7.38 -5.20
CA ILE A 168 8.29 7.53 -4.40
C ILE A 168 9.14 8.72 -4.85
N LYS A 169 9.31 8.95 -6.15
CA LYS A 169 10.02 10.14 -6.67
C LYS A 169 9.39 11.41 -6.09
N LEU A 170 8.07 11.53 -6.17
CA LEU A 170 7.33 12.70 -5.66
C LEU A 170 7.41 12.84 -4.14
N LEU A 171 7.42 11.73 -3.39
CA LEU A 171 7.71 11.76 -1.96
C LEU A 171 9.07 12.40 -1.69
N LEU A 172 10.12 11.89 -2.36
CA LEU A 172 11.49 12.30 -2.14
C LEU A 172 11.75 13.77 -2.54
N GLU A 173 11.05 14.26 -3.55
CA GLU A 173 11.16 15.65 -4.03
C GLU A 173 10.43 16.66 -3.13
N ASN A 174 9.30 16.27 -2.53
CA ASN A 174 8.48 17.19 -1.75
C ASN A 174 8.81 17.17 -0.24
N GLN A 175 8.90 15.98 0.36
CA GLN A 175 8.98 15.82 1.82
C GLN A 175 10.21 15.03 2.27
N GLY A 176 10.69 14.10 1.44
CA GLY A 176 11.75 13.17 1.80
C GLY A 176 11.27 12.01 2.69
N LEU A 177 12.24 11.22 3.16
CA LEU A 177 12.00 10.14 4.12
C LEU A 177 12.02 10.73 5.53
N THR A 178 10.89 11.27 5.98
CA THR A 178 10.73 11.74 7.35
C THR A 178 10.85 10.58 8.35
N GLU A 179 11.06 10.92 9.63
CA GLU A 179 11.11 9.91 10.69
C GLU A 179 9.84 9.05 10.74
N THR A 180 8.65 9.64 10.68
CA THR A 180 7.39 8.89 10.72
C THR A 180 7.19 8.01 9.49
N VAL A 181 7.55 8.47 8.28
CA VAL A 181 7.52 7.66 7.05
C VAL A 181 8.47 6.46 7.17
N ARG A 182 9.68 6.70 7.69
CA ARG A 182 10.67 5.64 7.92
C ARG A 182 10.17 4.63 8.95
N GLN A 183 9.65 5.08 10.08
CA GLN A 183 9.12 4.20 11.12
C GLN A 183 7.92 3.38 10.62
N ALA A 184 6.98 4.00 9.89
CA ALA A 184 5.91 3.26 9.22
C ALA A 184 6.49 2.20 8.28
N PHE A 185 7.46 2.56 7.43
CA PHE A 185 8.11 1.60 6.55
C PHE A 185 8.74 0.42 7.31
N ILE A 186 9.40 0.66 8.46
CA ILE A 186 9.93 -0.41 9.33
C ILE A 186 8.81 -1.37 9.77
N VAL A 187 7.65 -0.85 10.20
CA VAL A 187 6.50 -1.69 10.60
C VAL A 187 5.90 -2.46 9.42
N TYR A 188 5.75 -1.83 8.26
CA TYR A 188 5.25 -2.48 7.04
C TYR A 188 6.21 -3.57 6.53
N LEU A 189 7.52 -3.30 6.57
CA LEU A 189 8.57 -4.26 6.23
C LEU A 189 8.55 -5.47 7.17
N ALA A 190 8.44 -5.21 8.48
CA ALA A 190 8.31 -6.24 9.51
C ALA A 190 7.04 -7.10 9.32
N SER A 191 5.94 -6.49 8.86
CA SER A 191 4.66 -7.17 8.62
C SER A 191 4.59 -7.93 7.29
N GLY A 192 5.51 -7.65 6.36
CA GLY A 192 5.48 -8.18 4.99
C GLY A 192 5.69 -9.69 4.90
N SER A 193 5.13 -10.33 3.88
CA SER A 193 5.33 -11.76 3.61
C SER A 193 6.73 -12.08 3.09
N ARG A 194 7.30 -11.19 2.27
CA ARG A 194 8.64 -11.35 1.69
C ARG A 194 9.73 -11.26 2.76
N PRO A 195 10.84 -12.00 2.64
CA PRO A 195 11.98 -11.82 3.53
C PRO A 195 12.52 -10.39 3.47
N MET A 196 12.75 -9.78 4.63
CA MET A 196 13.13 -8.37 4.72
C MET A 196 14.44 -8.07 3.97
N HIS A 197 15.41 -8.99 4.03
CA HIS A 197 16.68 -8.84 3.33
C HIS A 197 16.53 -8.86 1.81
N GLU A 198 15.51 -9.53 1.25
CA GLU A 198 15.27 -9.52 -0.21
C GLU A 198 14.67 -8.21 -0.70
N LEU A 199 13.87 -7.53 0.15
CA LEU A 199 13.33 -6.21 -0.17
C LEU A 199 14.40 -5.12 -0.02
N LEU A 200 15.26 -5.24 0.99
CA LEU A 200 16.32 -4.28 1.28
C LEU A 200 17.57 -4.46 0.40
N GLU A 201 17.82 -5.67 -0.12
CA GLU A 201 18.86 -5.96 -1.11
C GLU A 201 18.28 -6.76 -2.30
N PRO A 202 17.47 -6.12 -3.15
CA PRO A 202 16.80 -6.80 -4.25
C PRO A 202 17.77 -7.10 -5.39
N ARG A 203 17.65 -8.31 -5.94
CA ARG A 203 18.47 -8.75 -7.08
C ARG A 203 17.94 -8.16 -8.39
N ILE A 204 18.70 -7.26 -9.01
CA ILE A 204 18.39 -6.72 -10.34
C ILE A 204 18.97 -7.66 -11.40
N THR A 205 18.10 -8.45 -12.04
CA THR A 205 18.46 -9.35 -13.16
C THR A 205 18.17 -8.70 -14.51
N GLU A 206 18.80 -9.19 -15.59
CA GLU A 206 18.48 -8.73 -16.96
C GLU A 206 16.98 -8.87 -17.29
N ALA A 207 16.35 -9.97 -16.87
CA ALA A 207 14.92 -10.20 -17.03
C ALA A 207 14.10 -9.10 -16.35
N SER A 208 14.40 -8.77 -15.09
CA SER A 208 13.70 -7.69 -14.35
C SER A 208 13.93 -6.30 -14.95
N GLN A 209 15.06 -6.08 -15.63
CA GLN A 209 15.31 -4.83 -16.35
C GLN A 209 14.47 -4.74 -17.63
N LYS A 210 14.37 -5.84 -18.37
CA LYS A 210 13.54 -5.93 -19.58
C LYS A 210 12.06 -5.78 -19.25
N GLU A 211 11.59 -6.47 -18.21
CA GLU A 211 10.21 -6.34 -17.71
C GLU A 211 9.89 -4.89 -17.34
N PHE A 212 10.76 -4.25 -16.54
CA PHE A 212 10.59 -2.85 -16.18
C PHE A 212 10.49 -1.92 -17.40
N GLY A 213 11.35 -2.12 -18.40
CA GLY A 213 11.30 -1.36 -19.65
C GLY A 213 9.98 -1.55 -20.40
N ASN A 214 9.49 -2.79 -20.48
CA ASN A 214 8.21 -3.10 -21.12
C ASN A 214 7.03 -2.47 -20.37
N THR A 215 6.98 -2.61 -19.04
CA THR A 215 5.93 -2.00 -18.21
C THR A 215 5.97 -0.47 -18.31
N PHE A 216 7.16 0.13 -18.37
CA PHE A 216 7.29 1.58 -18.57
C PHE A 216 6.66 2.02 -19.90
N GLN A 217 6.96 1.33 -21.00
CA GLN A 217 6.44 1.71 -22.32
C GLN A 217 4.94 1.44 -22.47
N ASN A 218 4.47 0.29 -22.02
CA ASN A 218 3.12 -0.19 -22.30
C ASN A 218 2.08 0.25 -21.26
N GLU A 219 2.50 0.48 -20.01
CA GLU A 219 1.59 0.69 -18.87
C GLU A 219 1.90 1.95 -18.07
N PHE A 220 2.81 2.82 -18.52
CA PHE A 220 3.14 4.05 -17.79
C PHE A 220 3.29 5.27 -18.71
N SER A 221 3.95 5.11 -19.84
CA SER A 221 4.10 6.16 -20.84
C SER A 221 2.73 6.72 -21.25
N GLY A 222 2.55 8.04 -21.12
CA GLY A 222 1.29 8.72 -21.45
C GLY A 222 0.19 8.66 -20.37
N MET A 223 0.42 8.02 -19.21
CA MET A 223 -0.54 7.99 -18.10
C MET A 223 -0.30 9.06 -17.03
N THR A 224 0.81 9.81 -17.12
CA THR A 224 1.20 10.83 -16.16
C THR A 224 1.01 12.22 -16.76
N THR A 225 0.63 13.19 -15.93
CA THR A 225 0.66 14.60 -16.33
C THR A 225 2.02 15.24 -16.11
N ILE A 226 2.88 14.58 -15.33
CA ILE A 226 4.26 15.00 -15.08
C ILE A 226 5.18 14.25 -16.04
N PRO A 227 5.95 14.96 -16.89
CA PRO A 227 7.00 14.35 -17.70
C PRO A 227 7.92 13.53 -16.81
N THR A 228 7.97 12.22 -17.05
CA THR A 228 8.78 11.28 -16.26
C THR A 228 9.47 10.34 -17.22
N THR A 229 10.80 10.33 -17.16
CA THR A 229 11.62 9.51 -18.05
C THR A 229 11.91 8.13 -17.44
N HIS A 230 12.18 7.17 -18.31
CA HIS A 230 12.62 5.83 -17.88
C HIS A 230 13.92 5.91 -17.07
N LYS A 231 14.82 6.85 -17.40
CA LYS A 231 16.10 7.04 -16.69
C LYS A 231 15.87 7.47 -15.24
N GLU A 232 15.01 8.46 -15.01
CA GLU A 232 14.71 8.94 -13.65
C GLU A 232 14.14 7.81 -12.77
N LEU A 233 13.16 7.05 -13.27
CA LEU A 233 12.60 5.94 -12.49
C LEU A 233 13.61 4.81 -12.26
N LYS A 234 14.48 4.53 -13.24
CA LYS A 234 15.57 3.58 -13.09
C LYS A 234 16.56 4.02 -12.00
N ASP A 235 16.84 5.33 -11.92
CA ASP A 235 17.72 5.90 -10.90
C ASP A 235 17.07 5.83 -9.51
N ILE A 236 15.76 6.08 -9.37
CA ILE A 236 15.06 5.84 -8.10
C ILE A 236 15.15 4.36 -7.71
N ARG A 237 14.88 3.45 -8.65
CA ARG A 237 14.95 1.99 -8.40
C ARG A 237 16.32 1.55 -7.88
N SER A 238 17.41 2.06 -8.44
CA SER A 238 18.77 1.65 -8.06
C SER A 238 19.23 2.24 -6.73
N HIS A 239 18.75 3.43 -6.35
CA HIS A 239 19.22 4.11 -5.14
C HIS A 239 18.28 3.98 -3.94
N LEU A 240 17.00 3.64 -4.15
CA LEU A 240 16.00 3.57 -3.07
C LEU A 240 16.42 2.63 -1.92
N PRO A 241 16.88 1.38 -2.15
CA PRO A 241 17.27 0.50 -1.05
C PRO A 241 18.42 1.08 -0.22
N LYS A 242 19.46 1.60 -0.88
CA LYS A 242 20.61 2.23 -0.20
C LYS A 242 20.21 3.48 0.59
N ARG A 243 19.31 4.31 0.04
CA ARG A 243 18.79 5.50 0.74
C ARG A 243 18.02 5.11 2.00
N LEU A 244 17.19 4.07 1.93
CA LEU A 244 16.43 3.56 3.09
C LEU A 244 17.37 3.02 4.16
N LEU A 245 18.30 2.12 3.78
CA LEU A 245 19.29 1.58 4.70
C LEU A 245 20.06 2.71 5.40
N ASN A 246 20.60 3.67 4.65
CA ASN A 246 21.33 4.80 5.23
C ASN A 246 20.48 5.68 6.17
N SER A 247 19.15 5.64 6.06
CA SER A 247 18.24 6.41 6.90
C SER A 247 17.88 5.72 8.22
N PHE A 248 18.09 4.41 8.33
CA PHE A 248 17.73 3.62 9.51
C PHE A 248 18.60 3.98 10.71
N THR A 249 17.95 4.19 11.84
CA THR A 249 18.59 4.31 13.14
C THR A 249 19.09 2.95 13.63
N GLU A 250 20.01 2.97 14.59
CA GLU A 250 20.50 1.74 15.22
C GLU A 250 19.36 0.95 15.88
N ASN A 251 18.45 1.62 16.59
CA ASN A 251 17.31 0.98 17.23
C ASN A 251 16.38 0.31 16.21
N GLU A 252 16.10 0.95 15.07
CA GLU A 252 15.28 0.36 14.00
C GLU A 252 15.95 -0.89 13.40
N ARG A 253 17.29 -0.89 13.23
CA ARG A 253 18.03 -2.06 12.76
C ARG A 253 17.95 -3.22 13.77
N ILE A 254 18.22 -2.93 15.04
CA ILE A 254 18.15 -3.91 16.12
C ILE A 254 16.72 -4.47 16.25
N PHE A 255 15.70 -3.62 16.15
CA PHE A 255 14.30 -4.03 16.18
C PHE A 255 13.99 -5.07 15.09
N LEU A 256 14.39 -4.83 13.85
CA LEU A 256 14.17 -5.78 12.74
C LEU A 256 14.88 -7.13 12.98
N ILE A 257 16.09 -7.09 13.53
CA ILE A 257 16.85 -8.31 13.90
C ILE A 257 16.13 -9.08 15.00
N GLN A 258 15.75 -8.41 16.09
CA GLN A 258 15.07 -9.04 17.22
C GLN A 258 13.71 -9.60 16.82
N LEU A 259 12.92 -8.86 16.04
CA LEU A 259 11.67 -9.35 15.46
C LEU A 259 11.91 -10.61 14.63
N LYS A 260 12.95 -10.62 13.77
CA LYS A 260 13.29 -11.80 12.95
C LYS A 260 13.73 -13.01 13.78
N SER A 261 14.25 -12.78 14.99
CA SER A 261 14.58 -13.85 15.95
C SER A 261 13.37 -14.40 16.70
N GLY A 262 12.26 -13.66 16.72
CA GLY A 262 11.00 -14.01 17.37
C GLY A 262 10.75 -13.31 18.71
N ASN A 263 11.71 -12.53 19.20
CA ASN A 263 11.66 -11.82 20.49
C ASN A 263 11.95 -10.32 20.32
N PRO A 264 11.06 -9.53 19.69
CA PRO A 264 11.25 -8.09 19.52
C PRO A 264 11.17 -7.34 20.86
N ASP A 265 12.07 -6.39 21.07
CA ASP A 265 11.91 -5.33 22.06
C ASP A 265 11.13 -4.16 21.44
N TRP A 266 9.88 -3.98 21.88
CA TRP A 266 8.99 -2.94 21.39
C TRP A 266 9.46 -1.53 21.73
N SER A 267 10.27 -1.36 22.79
CA SER A 267 10.79 -0.04 23.19
C SER A 267 11.78 0.56 22.19
N LEU A 268 12.31 -0.26 21.28
CA LEU A 268 13.22 0.19 20.21
C LEU A 268 12.50 0.99 19.11
N LEU A 269 11.18 0.87 18.99
CA LEU A 269 10.39 1.64 18.05
C LEU A 269 9.32 2.42 18.82
N PRO A 270 9.41 3.77 18.90
CA PRO A 270 8.56 4.58 19.77
C PRO A 270 7.16 4.81 19.16
N ILE A 271 6.46 3.72 18.87
CA ILE A 271 5.08 3.73 18.35
C ILE A 271 4.26 2.78 19.21
N ASP A 272 3.25 3.33 19.88
CA ASP A 272 2.37 2.57 20.77
C ASP A 272 1.51 1.57 20.00
N GLY A 273 1.37 0.36 20.56
CA GLY A 273 0.42 -0.64 20.09
C GLY A 273 0.83 -1.41 18.83
N ILE A 274 2.05 -1.22 18.31
CA ILE A 274 2.57 -1.96 17.15
C ILE A 274 2.62 -3.47 17.40
N GLU A 275 2.78 -3.90 18.65
CA GLU A 275 2.74 -5.28 19.08
C GLU A 275 1.36 -5.91 18.84
N ASN A 276 0.30 -5.11 18.81
CA ASN A 276 -1.06 -5.61 18.59
C ASN A 276 -1.44 -5.66 17.10
N LEU A 277 -0.60 -5.12 16.21
CA LEU A 277 -0.89 -5.11 14.77
C LEU A 277 -0.96 -6.54 14.21
N PRO A 278 -2.05 -6.92 13.54
CA PRO A 278 -2.20 -8.28 13.03
C PRO A 278 -1.11 -8.73 12.04
N GLY A 279 -0.56 -7.82 11.26
CA GLY A 279 0.55 -8.11 10.34
C GLY A 279 1.83 -8.54 11.08
N ILE A 280 2.15 -7.83 12.17
CA ILE A 280 3.29 -8.14 13.05
C ILE A 280 3.06 -9.47 13.77
N GLN A 281 1.89 -9.66 14.37
CA GLN A 281 1.55 -10.91 15.07
C GLN A 281 1.60 -12.11 14.12
N TRP A 282 1.08 -11.97 12.90
CA TRP A 282 1.18 -13.00 11.87
C TRP A 282 2.62 -13.30 11.48
N LYS A 283 3.47 -12.27 11.37
CA LYS A 283 4.90 -12.46 11.10
C LYS A 283 5.57 -13.28 12.21
N LEU A 284 5.37 -12.92 13.47
CA LEU A 284 5.96 -13.60 14.63
C LEU A 284 5.52 -15.07 14.70
N GLN A 285 4.22 -15.33 14.49
CA GLN A 285 3.70 -16.70 14.42
C GLN A 285 4.39 -17.53 13.33
N ASN A 286 4.65 -16.94 12.16
CA ASN A 286 5.35 -17.63 11.07
C ASN A 286 6.83 -17.85 11.40
N ILE A 287 7.52 -16.86 11.99
CA ILE A 287 8.91 -16.99 12.39
C ILE A 287 9.09 -18.13 13.39
N ASN A 288 8.19 -18.24 14.37
CA ASN A 288 8.24 -19.28 15.40
C ASN A 288 7.93 -20.70 14.89
N LYS A 289 7.40 -20.82 13.66
CA LYS A 289 7.13 -22.12 13.00
C LYS A 289 8.23 -22.54 12.02
N ILE A 290 9.16 -21.65 11.68
CA ILE A 290 10.24 -21.97 10.74
C ILE A 290 11.33 -22.79 11.47
N PRO A 291 11.93 -23.82 10.83
CA PRO A 291 13.04 -24.57 11.41
C PRO A 291 14.20 -23.66 11.83
N GLU A 292 14.85 -23.99 12.94
CA GLU A 292 15.88 -23.16 13.55
C GLU A 292 17.03 -22.81 12.58
N GLU A 293 17.54 -23.79 11.85
CA GLU A 293 18.60 -23.60 10.84
C GLU A 293 18.21 -22.55 9.79
N LYS A 294 16.99 -22.64 9.26
CA LYS A 294 16.48 -21.68 8.26
C LYS A 294 16.27 -20.30 8.89
N ARG A 295 15.86 -20.23 10.16
CA ARG A 295 15.75 -18.96 10.89
C ARG A 295 17.12 -18.31 11.07
N ILE A 296 18.13 -19.07 11.45
CA ILE A 296 19.53 -18.62 11.58
C ILE A 296 20.08 -18.12 10.23
N GLU A 297 19.90 -18.89 9.16
CA GLU A 297 20.31 -18.48 7.81
C GLU A 297 19.69 -17.14 7.39
N GLN A 298 18.38 -16.99 7.61
CA GLN A 298 17.65 -15.77 7.26
C GLN A 298 18.04 -14.58 8.15
N LEU A 299 18.40 -14.83 9.41
CA LEU A 299 18.96 -13.83 10.32
C LEU A 299 20.33 -13.35 9.85
N HIS A 300 21.24 -14.26 9.48
CA HIS A 300 22.55 -13.89 8.95
C HIS A 300 22.46 -13.03 7.68
N LYS A 301 21.55 -13.39 6.76
CA LYS A 301 21.30 -12.59 5.56
C LYS A 301 20.80 -11.19 5.90
N LEU A 302 19.90 -11.07 6.89
CA LEU A 302 19.38 -9.78 7.32
C LEU A 302 20.43 -8.93 8.04
N ARG A 303 21.21 -9.53 8.95
CA ARG A 303 22.35 -8.90 9.64
C ARG A 303 23.34 -8.28 8.66
N ARG A 304 23.74 -9.05 7.64
CA ARG A 304 24.61 -8.56 6.57
C ARG A 304 24.02 -7.34 5.84
N VAL A 305 22.72 -7.35 5.52
CA VAL A 305 22.08 -6.22 4.80
C VAL A 305 21.89 -5.00 5.71
N LEU A 306 21.73 -5.22 7.01
CA LEU A 306 21.58 -4.16 8.00
C LEU A 306 22.92 -3.71 8.61
N ASP A 307 24.06 -4.29 8.22
CA ASP A 307 25.38 -4.01 8.80
C ASP A 307 25.42 -4.13 10.35
N VAL A 308 24.76 -5.17 10.91
CA VAL A 308 24.70 -5.49 12.37
C VAL A 308 25.20 -6.89 12.70
#